data_AF-A0AB36XNU6-F1
#
_entry.id   AF-A0AB36XNU6-F1
#
_cell.length_a   1.000
_cell.length_b   1.000
_cell.length_c   1.000
_cell.angle_alpha   90.00
_cell.angle_beta   90.00
_cell.angle_gamma   90.00
#
_symmetry.space_group_name_H-M   'P 1'
#
loop_
_entity.id
_entity.type
_entity.pdbx_description
1 polymer ?
#
loop_
_entity_poly.entity_id
_entity_poly.type
_entity_poly.pdbx_seq_one_letter_code
_entity_poly.pdbx_strand_id
1 'polypeptide(L)'
;MANPKAQVNYETFLSFVCTRDAEGDWEDYLSRDKCDLNKQAIARECGFDRKRINENSKIIEKYAQVINGLIKKGIIKKENRTGTEKAKIKNPVISNNVDKKALKASQERNVALEHELRDTKDRLIKTEKRLEQLEAIESYMMVTGRL
;
A
#
# COMPACT_ATOMS: atom_id res chain seq x y z
N MET A 1 -26.48 -32.41 15.70
CA MET A 1 -26.53 -33.03 14.35
C MET A 1 -25.45 -32.40 13.50
N ALA A 2 -24.53 -33.19 12.94
CA ALA A 2 -23.47 -32.66 12.08
C ALA A 2 -24.07 -32.19 10.75
N ASN A 3 -23.72 -30.98 10.30
CA ASN A 3 -24.20 -30.46 9.03
C ASN A 3 -23.58 -31.27 7.88
N PRO A 4 -24.36 -32.01 7.08
CA PRO A 4 -23.81 -32.87 6.02
C PRO A 4 -22.96 -32.09 5.01
N LYS A 5 -23.31 -30.83 4.74
CA LYS A 5 -22.50 -29.95 3.88
C LYS A 5 -21.13 -29.62 4.47
N ALA A 6 -21.03 -29.53 5.79
CA ALA A 6 -19.75 -29.27 6.46
C ALA A 6 -18.80 -30.47 6.37
N GLN A 7 -19.35 -31.70 6.37
CA GLN A 7 -18.59 -32.92 6.18
C GLN A 7 -18.07 -33.03 4.74
N VAL A 8 -18.93 -32.79 3.74
CA VAL A 8 -18.51 -32.76 2.32
C VAL A 8 -17.40 -31.75 2.08
N ASN A 9 -17.55 -30.51 2.57
CA ASN A 9 -16.50 -29.49 2.41
C ASN A 9 -15.16 -29.90 3.05
N TYR A 10 -15.21 -30.62 4.17
CA TYR A 10 -14.00 -31.12 4.83
C TYR A 10 -13.32 -32.21 4.00
N GLU A 11 -14.10 -33.14 3.43
CA GLU A 11 -13.58 -34.19 2.55
C GLU A 11 -12.98 -33.60 1.26
N THR A 12 -13.63 -32.61 0.65
CA THR A 12 -13.08 -31.90 -0.51
C THR A 12 -11.77 -31.20 -0.17
N PHE A 13 -11.69 -30.54 1.00
CA PHE A 13 -10.46 -29.90 1.47
C PHE A 13 -9.34 -30.92 1.71
N LEU A 14 -9.64 -32.08 2.28
CA LEU A 14 -8.66 -33.15 2.46
C LEU A 14 -8.13 -33.68 1.12
N SER A 15 -9.00 -33.87 0.14
CA SER A 15 -8.60 -34.28 -1.21
C SER A 15 -7.66 -33.25 -1.83
N PHE A 16 -8.00 -31.96 -1.74
CA PHE A 16 -7.16 -30.87 -2.22
C PHE A 16 -5.77 -30.89 -1.57
N VAL A 17 -5.70 -31.01 -0.24
CA VAL A 17 -4.42 -31.08 0.48
C VAL A 17 -3.59 -32.27 0.03
N CYS A 18 -4.20 -33.44 -0.15
CA CYS A 18 -3.51 -34.65 -0.60
C CYS A 18 -2.90 -34.47 -2.00
N THR A 19 -3.68 -33.92 -2.94
CA THR A 19 -3.21 -33.63 -4.30
C THR A 19 -2.02 -32.67 -4.29
N ARG A 20 -2.11 -31.57 -3.53
CA ARG A 20 -1.03 -30.57 -3.46
C ARG A 20 0.19 -31.05 -2.70
N ASP A 21 0.04 -31.92 -1.69
CA ASP A 21 1.19 -32.56 -1.05
C ASP A 21 1.92 -33.53 -1.99
N ALA A 22 1.22 -34.12 -2.97
CA ALA A 22 1.83 -34.94 -4.01
C ALA A 22 2.50 -34.11 -5.13
N GLU A 23 1.88 -33.00 -5.54
CA GLU A 23 2.38 -32.11 -6.59
C GLU A 23 3.51 -31.18 -6.09
N GLY A 24 3.52 -30.83 -4.80
CA GLY A 24 4.55 -30.01 -4.18
C GLY A 24 4.49 -28.51 -4.55
N ASP A 25 3.38 -28.06 -5.11
CA ASP A 25 3.15 -26.74 -5.72
C ASP A 25 2.57 -25.71 -4.73
N TRP A 26 2.83 -25.89 -3.43
CA TRP A 26 2.32 -25.00 -2.38
C TRP A 26 2.75 -23.53 -2.53
N GLU A 27 3.80 -23.26 -3.30
CA GLU A 27 4.31 -21.91 -3.57
C GLU A 27 3.30 -21.04 -4.33
N ASP A 28 2.50 -21.63 -5.22
CA ASP A 28 1.47 -20.93 -6.00
C ASP A 28 0.28 -20.47 -5.13
N TYR A 29 0.11 -21.13 -3.98
CA TYR A 29 -0.93 -20.81 -3.01
C TYR A 29 -0.44 -19.91 -1.87
N LEU A 30 0.78 -19.36 -1.95
CA LEU A 30 1.27 -18.42 -0.96
C LEU A 30 0.50 -17.10 -1.00
N SER A 31 0.19 -16.57 0.19
CA SER A 31 -0.28 -15.19 0.31
C SER A 31 0.84 -14.22 -0.05
N ARG A 32 0.48 -12.99 -0.43
CA ARG A 32 1.43 -11.92 -0.82
C ARG A 32 2.52 -11.68 0.24
N ASP A 33 2.16 -11.82 1.51
CA ASP A 33 3.07 -11.62 2.64
C ASP A 33 3.99 -12.83 2.90
N LYS A 34 3.81 -13.96 2.20
CA LYS A 34 4.55 -15.23 2.36
C LYS A 34 4.55 -15.83 3.78
N CYS A 35 3.63 -15.36 4.61
CA CYS A 35 3.44 -15.77 6.01
C CYS A 35 2.24 -16.73 6.21
N ASP A 36 1.36 -16.84 5.22
CA ASP A 36 0.15 -17.68 5.24
C ASP A 36 -0.20 -18.08 3.80
N LEU A 37 -1.13 -19.02 3.64
CA LEU A 37 -1.67 -19.38 2.33
C LEU A 37 -2.83 -18.47 1.92
N ASN A 38 -3.02 -18.34 0.61
CA ASN A 38 -4.14 -17.64 0.03
C ASN A 38 -5.43 -18.46 0.17
N LYS A 39 -6.11 -18.26 1.29
CA LYS A 39 -7.41 -18.88 1.59
C LYS A 39 -8.46 -18.69 0.49
N GLN A 40 -8.40 -17.60 -0.29
CA GLN A 40 -9.34 -17.38 -1.39
C GLN A 40 -9.06 -18.31 -2.58
N ALA A 41 -7.78 -18.50 -2.92
CA ALA A 41 -7.37 -19.42 -3.98
C ALA A 41 -7.75 -20.86 -3.61
N ILE A 42 -7.43 -21.28 -2.39
CA ILE A 42 -7.79 -22.61 -1.89
C ILE A 42 -9.30 -22.83 -1.91
N ALA A 43 -10.08 -21.84 -1.48
CA ALA A 43 -11.54 -21.95 -1.46
C ALA A 43 -12.13 -22.09 -2.87
N ARG A 44 -11.56 -21.39 -3.86
CA ARG A 44 -11.97 -21.51 -5.28
C ARG A 44 -11.70 -22.90 -5.82
N GLU A 45 -10.52 -23.46 -5.56
CA GLU A 45 -10.16 -24.82 -5.97
C GLU A 45 -11.05 -25.88 -5.31
N CYS A 46 -11.32 -25.71 -4.02
CA CYS A 46 -12.20 -26.62 -3.30
C CYS A 46 -13.69 -26.43 -3.63
N GLY A 47 -14.06 -25.43 -4.42
CA GLY A 47 -15.45 -25.17 -4.80
C GLY A 47 -16.37 -24.69 -3.67
N PHE A 48 -15.82 -24.09 -2.60
CA PHE A 48 -16.63 -23.56 -1.49
C PHE A 48 -16.25 -22.12 -1.10
N ASP A 49 -17.08 -21.48 -0.27
CA ASP A 49 -16.81 -20.11 0.21
C ASP A 49 -15.65 -20.08 1.22
N ARG A 50 -14.76 -19.09 1.11
CA ARG A 50 -13.65 -18.86 2.04
C ARG A 50 -14.07 -18.86 3.51
N LYS A 51 -15.28 -18.43 3.85
CA LYS A 51 -15.82 -18.48 5.21
C LYS A 51 -15.76 -19.89 5.81
N ARG A 52 -15.93 -20.94 5.00
CA ARG A 52 -15.87 -22.33 5.47
C ARG A 52 -14.51 -22.73 6.02
N ILE A 53 -13.42 -22.13 5.54
CA ILE A 53 -12.06 -22.33 6.08
C ILE A 53 -11.95 -21.77 7.50
N ASN A 54 -12.70 -20.71 7.83
CA ASN A 54 -12.65 -20.05 9.13
C ASN A 54 -13.76 -20.49 10.10
N GLU A 55 -14.85 -21.09 9.60
CA GLU A 55 -16.01 -21.50 10.41
C GLU A 55 -16.03 -22.99 10.75
N ASN A 56 -15.52 -23.85 9.86
CA ASN A 56 -15.55 -25.29 10.08
C ASN A 56 -14.32 -25.72 10.90
N SER A 57 -14.54 -26.09 12.17
CA SER A 57 -13.48 -26.49 13.11
C SER A 57 -12.54 -27.55 12.54
N LYS A 58 -13.07 -28.56 11.82
CA LYS A 58 -12.25 -29.61 11.21
C LYS A 58 -11.31 -29.07 10.12
N ILE A 59 -11.82 -28.14 9.28
CA ILE A 59 -11.00 -27.49 8.25
C ILE A 59 -9.95 -26.60 8.90
N ILE A 60 -10.30 -25.86 9.96
CA ILE A 60 -9.36 -25.01 10.70
C ILE A 60 -8.20 -25.83 11.26
N GLU A 61 -8.50 -26.95 11.93
CA GLU A 61 -7.49 -27.84 12.50
C GLU A 61 -6.57 -28.40 11.41
N LYS A 62 -7.15 -28.91 10.31
CA LYS A 62 -6.36 -29.46 9.21
C LYS A 62 -5.53 -28.40 8.51
N TYR A 63 -6.09 -27.20 8.29
CA TYR A 63 -5.38 -26.07 7.73
C TYR A 63 -4.18 -25.68 8.60
N ALA A 64 -4.34 -25.61 9.92
CA ALA A 64 -3.24 -25.34 10.84
C ALA A 64 -2.12 -26.41 10.77
N GLN A 65 -2.49 -27.69 10.61
CA GLN A 65 -1.51 -28.76 10.39
C GLN A 65 -0.73 -28.57 9.08
N VAL A 66 -1.41 -28.24 7.99
CA VAL A 66 -0.78 -27.96 6.69
C VAL A 66 0.20 -26.80 6.81
N ILE A 67 -0.23 -25.67 7.39
CA ILE A 67 0.64 -24.50 7.62
C ILE A 67 1.88 -24.89 8.43
N ASN A 68 1.71 -25.62 9.54
CA ASN A 68 2.86 -26.08 10.32
C ASN A 68 3.79 -27.00 9.53
N GLY A 69 3.25 -27.86 8.66
CA GLY A 69 4.03 -28.69 7.74
C GLY A 69 4.83 -27.85 6.75
N LEU A 70 4.20 -26.83 6.15
CA LEU A 70 4.85 -25.92 5.20
C LEU A 70 5.90 -25.02 5.86
N ILE A 71 5.70 -24.63 7.11
CA ILE A 71 6.71 -23.93 7.91
C ILE A 71 7.92 -24.84 8.14
N LYS A 72 7.71 -26.11 8.51
CA LYS A 72 8.79 -27.09 8.69
C LYS A 72 9.55 -27.36 7.38
N LYS A 73 8.84 -27.38 6.24
CA LYS A 73 9.43 -27.48 4.89
C LYS A 73 10.15 -26.18 4.46
N GLY A 74 10.01 -25.08 5.20
CA GLY A 74 10.63 -23.79 4.87
C GLY A 74 9.92 -23.00 3.76
N ILE A 75 8.76 -23.47 3.29
CA ILE A 75 7.98 -22.85 2.21
C ILE A 75 7.29 -21.57 2.72
N ILE A 76 6.73 -21.63 3.94
CA ILE A 76 6.13 -20.49 4.61
C ILE A 76 7.08 -19.95 5.68
N LYS A 77 7.30 -18.64 5.68
CA LYS A 77 8.05 -18.00 6.76
C LYS A 77 7.16 -17.89 7.99
N LYS A 78 7.65 -18.39 9.14
CA LYS A 78 6.96 -18.23 10.42
C LYS A 78 6.77 -16.75 10.71
N GLU A 79 5.51 -16.33 10.79
CA GLU A 79 5.19 -14.94 11.13
C GLU A 79 5.47 -14.69 12.61
N ASN A 80 6.63 -14.10 12.92
CA ASN A 80 7.02 -13.75 14.28
C ASN A 80 6.40 -12.44 14.79
N ARG A 81 5.48 -11.82 14.02
CA ARG A 81 4.86 -10.54 14.36
C ARG A 81 3.81 -10.71 15.45
N THR A 82 3.97 -10.00 16.55
CA THR A 82 3.01 -9.96 17.67
C THR A 82 1.73 -9.20 17.27
N GLY A 83 0.60 -9.53 17.90
CA GLY A 83 -0.74 -9.04 17.50
C GLY A 83 -0.87 -7.51 17.40
N THR A 84 -0.03 -6.77 18.12
CA THR A 84 0.09 -5.30 18.09
C THR A 84 0.59 -4.76 16.74
N GLU A 85 1.49 -5.48 16.07
CA GLU A 85 2.00 -5.10 14.74
C GLU A 85 0.97 -5.38 13.64
N LYS A 86 0.17 -6.45 13.79
CA LYS A 86 -0.90 -6.83 12.85
C LYS A 86 -2.05 -5.83 12.82
N ALA A 87 -2.34 -5.18 13.95
CA ALA A 87 -3.42 -4.18 14.05
C ALA A 87 -3.11 -2.87 13.30
N LYS A 88 -1.83 -2.47 13.19
CA LYS A 88 -1.44 -1.25 12.48
C LYS A 88 -1.69 -1.31 10.96
N ILE A 89 -1.69 -2.49 10.37
CA ILE A 89 -1.81 -2.67 8.91
C ILE A 89 -3.27 -2.75 8.44
N LYS A 90 -4.25 -2.99 9.34
CA LYS A 90 -5.67 -3.12 8.97
C LYS A 90 -6.39 -1.79 8.67
N ASN A 91 -5.75 -0.64 8.86
CA ASN A 91 -6.35 0.68 8.63
C ASN A 91 -5.79 1.48 7.41
N PRO A 92 -5.57 0.90 6.21
CA PRO A 92 -5.10 1.71 5.08
C PRO A 92 -6.23 2.54 4.45
N VAL A 93 -7.50 2.16 4.64
CA VAL A 93 -8.63 2.81 3.94
C VAL A 93 -8.98 4.18 4.51
N ILE A 94 -8.85 4.36 5.84
CA ILE A 94 -9.08 5.69 6.48
C ILE A 94 -7.87 6.60 6.25
N SER A 95 -6.65 6.05 6.24
CA SER A 95 -5.41 6.77 5.89
C SER A 95 -5.49 7.37 4.49
N ASN A 96 -5.83 6.56 3.48
CA ASN A 96 -5.81 6.99 2.08
C ASN A 96 -6.67 8.24 1.79
N ASN A 97 -7.82 8.43 2.44
CA ASN A 97 -8.66 9.61 2.23
C ASN A 97 -8.14 10.86 2.92
N VAL A 98 -7.58 10.73 4.12
CA VAL A 98 -6.94 11.83 4.85
C VAL A 98 -5.66 12.24 4.12
N ASP A 99 -4.86 11.26 3.68
CA ASP A 99 -3.63 11.46 2.92
C ASP A 99 -3.92 12.12 1.56
N LYS A 100 -4.99 11.73 0.87
CA LYS A 100 -5.40 12.36 -0.39
C LYS A 100 -5.85 13.81 -0.20
N LYS A 101 -6.56 14.12 0.90
CA LYS A 101 -6.98 15.50 1.21
C LYS A 101 -5.77 16.37 1.60
N ALA A 102 -4.84 15.83 2.39
CA ALA A 102 -3.61 16.51 2.77
C ALA A 102 -2.71 16.76 1.54
N LEU A 103 -2.58 15.78 0.65
CA LEU A 103 -1.83 15.90 -0.59
C LEU A 103 -2.43 16.97 -1.51
N LYS A 104 -3.76 16.98 -1.67
CA LYS A 104 -4.44 18.01 -2.48
C LYS A 104 -4.22 19.41 -1.91
N ALA A 105 -4.38 19.58 -0.59
CA ALA A 105 -4.11 20.86 0.07
C ALA A 105 -2.64 21.30 -0.07
N SER A 106 -1.70 20.34 -0.01
CA SER A 106 -0.28 20.63 -0.25
C SER A 106 -0.01 21.06 -1.69
N GLN A 107 -0.65 20.40 -2.66
CA GLN A 107 -0.53 20.75 -4.08
C GLN A 107 -1.05 22.16 -4.35
N GLU A 108 -2.22 22.50 -3.79
CA GLU A 108 -2.83 23.83 -3.93
C GLU A 108 -1.95 24.93 -3.33
N ARG A 109 -1.34 24.70 -2.16
CA ARG A 109 -0.38 25.64 -1.57
C ARG A 109 0.88 25.80 -2.40
N ASN A 110 1.41 24.72 -2.97
CA ASN A 110 2.60 24.80 -3.84
C ASN A 110 2.32 25.65 -5.08
N VAL A 111 1.17 25.47 -5.73
CA VAL A 111 0.77 26.29 -6.88
C VAL A 111 0.64 27.76 -6.49
N ALA A 112 0.05 28.06 -5.33
CA ALA A 112 -0.06 29.43 -4.83
C ALA A 112 1.32 30.06 -4.57
N LEU A 113 2.22 29.33 -3.90
CA LEU A 113 3.60 29.77 -3.63
C LEU A 113 4.41 29.97 -4.92
N GLU A 114 4.24 29.10 -5.93
CA GLU A 114 4.87 29.26 -7.24
C GLU A 114 4.40 30.53 -7.95
N HIS A 115 3.11 30.87 -7.83
CA HIS A 115 2.55 32.11 -8.36
C HIS A 115 3.14 33.34 -7.65
N GLU A 116 3.19 33.35 -6.32
CA GLU A 116 3.80 34.43 -5.54
C GLU A 116 5.30 34.59 -5.86
N LEU A 117 6.02 33.49 -6.05
CA LEU A 117 7.42 33.51 -6.49
C LEU A 117 7.59 34.13 -7.88
N ARG A 118 6.67 33.86 -8.80
CA ARG A 118 6.70 34.47 -10.14
C ARG A 118 6.42 35.97 -10.04
N ASP A 119 5.38 36.37 -9.31
CA ASP A 119 5.01 37.78 -9.15
C ASP A 119 6.13 38.60 -8.50
N THR A 120 6.77 38.03 -7.47
CA THR A 120 7.88 38.69 -6.77
C THR A 120 9.11 38.84 -7.67
N LYS A 121 9.44 37.81 -8.47
CA LYS A 121 10.51 37.90 -9.47
C LYS A 121 10.22 38.95 -10.54
N ASP A 122 8.98 39.03 -11.03
CA ASP A 122 8.60 40.03 -12.03
C ASP A 122 8.69 41.46 -11.47
N ARG A 123 8.33 41.65 -10.19
CA ARG A 123 8.52 42.93 -9.49
C ARG A 123 10.00 43.26 -9.34
N LEU A 124 10.83 42.30 -8.94
CA LEU A 124 12.28 42.46 -8.80
C LEU A 124 12.91 42.92 -10.12
N ILE A 125 12.60 42.24 -11.22
CA ILE A 125 13.11 42.59 -12.56
C ILE A 125 12.68 44.01 -12.96
N LYS A 126 11.44 44.40 -12.66
CA LYS A 126 10.96 45.77 -12.95
C LYS A 126 11.70 46.82 -12.12
N THR A 127 11.97 46.52 -10.84
CA THR A 127 12.72 47.44 -9.97
C THR A 127 14.18 47.55 -10.37
N GLU A 128 14.83 46.44 -10.74
CA GLU A 128 16.20 46.40 -11.23
C GLU A 128 16.35 47.23 -12.52
N LYS A 129 15.43 47.07 -13.48
CA LYS A 129 15.43 47.88 -14.70
C LYS A 129 15.26 49.38 -14.44
N ARG A 130 14.42 49.75 -13.47
CA ARG A 130 14.26 51.16 -13.08
C ARG A 130 15.51 51.71 -12.41
N LEU A 131 16.15 50.90 -11.58
CA LEU A 131 17.40 51.27 -10.93
C LEU A 131 18.49 51.51 -11.99
N GLU A 132 18.66 50.58 -12.93
CA GLU A 132 19.61 50.69 -14.03
C GLU A 132 19.37 51.97 -14.87
N GLN A 133 18.10 52.30 -15.15
CA GLN A 133 17.75 53.54 -15.84
C GLN A 133 18.12 54.80 -15.04
N LEU A 134 17.87 54.80 -13.73
CA LEU A 134 18.23 55.92 -12.85
C LEU A 134 19.73 56.06 -12.71
N GLU A 135 20.48 54.96 -12.56
CA GLU A 135 21.94 54.95 -12.52
C GLU A 135 22.54 55.49 -13.83
N ALA A 136 21.96 55.13 -14.99
CA ALA A 136 22.38 55.67 -16.27
C ALA A 136 22.15 57.19 -16.37
N ILE A 137 21.01 57.68 -15.87
CA ILE A 137 20.70 59.12 -15.80
C ILE A 137 21.67 59.82 -14.84
N GLU A 138 21.89 59.29 -13.65
CA GLU A 138 22.84 59.84 -12.67
C GLU A 138 24.26 59.90 -13.24
N SER A 139 24.71 58.85 -13.92
CA SER A 139 26.03 58.82 -14.57
C SER A 139 26.13 59.91 -15.65
N TYR A 140 25.11 60.04 -16.50
CA TYR A 140 25.07 61.10 -17.52
C TYR A 140 25.08 62.49 -16.90
N MET A 141 24.34 62.72 -15.81
CA MET A 141 24.32 63.98 -15.06
C MET A 141 25.67 64.28 -14.40
N MET A 142 26.35 63.27 -13.83
CA MET A 142 27.68 63.42 -13.23
C MET A 142 28.74 63.78 -14.27
N VAL A 143 28.61 63.26 -15.49
CA VAL A 143 29.57 63.50 -16.58
C VAL A 143 29.32 64.84 -17.28
N THR A 144 28.06 65.22 -17.50
CA THR A 144 27.70 66.38 -18.34
C THR A 144 27.17 67.60 -17.56
N GLY A 145 26.77 67.42 -16.30
CA GLY A 145 26.21 68.46 -15.44
C GLY A 145 24.84 68.99 -15.87
N ARG A 146 24.14 68.33 -16.79
CA ARG A 146 22.84 68.76 -17.33
C ARG A 146 21.81 67.63 -17.30
N LEU A 147 20.55 68.02 -17.14
CA LEU A 147 19.36 67.17 -17.11
C LEU A 147 18.76 67.02 -18.50
#